data_AF-A0A853HUY5-F1
#
_entry.id   AF-A0A853HUY5-F1
#
_cell.length_a   1.000
_cell.length_b   1.000
_cell.length_c   1.000
_cell.angle_alpha   90.00
_cell.angle_beta   90.00
_cell.angle_gamma   90.00
#
_symmetry.space_group_name_H-M   'P 1'
#
loop_
_entity.id
_entity.type
_entity.pdbx_description
1 polymer ?
#
loop_
_entity_poly.entity_id
_entity_poly.type
_entity_poly.pdbx_seq_one_letter_code
_entity_poly.pdbx_strand_id
1 'polypeptide(L)'
;MSRKSGSSVFGQCWLAGLTLLMALLMSSVSAASENKQADQQAKKILMLLWRGETQADQAFKAKLESTIGGVQFTQIDVNQDRKQLTKALREQVSQFDQYDLVYVFGTSATRTVRHYAHDKVPLLFNMVSDPIGSDIVENFAEPPKGLTGVSDGVAVAYQVHLLQQLLPFKSLLVPYNPKERNAALYIKQLKPIARRLNIKLEIVRVSDNESRWQGFLKKLVKGEWQTDAVLIPQSSFLVSKTDTIKRLAGKYKMPVFTASASGIQLGALASVAPNLTHLGELAADKAIAILNGAAPETLPVERIERPGIIVNKKEWKKLGKPIATALRKKCRFDNDDICQ
;
A
#
# COMPACT_ATOMS: atom_id res chain seq x y z
N MET A 1 -88.96 -57.33 -5.55
CA MET A 1 -87.89 -57.75 -6.47
C MET A 1 -86.54 -57.27 -5.93
N SER A 2 -85.56 -58.19 -5.82
CA SER A 2 -84.11 -58.03 -6.05
C SER A 2 -83.42 -56.68 -5.70
N ARG A 3 -82.27 -56.56 -5.03
CA ARG A 3 -81.22 -57.39 -4.35
C ARG A 3 -80.33 -56.36 -3.56
N LYS A 4 -79.40 -56.67 -2.63
CA LYS A 4 -78.84 -57.91 -2.05
C LYS A 4 -78.36 -57.63 -0.60
N SER A 5 -78.36 -58.67 0.26
CA SER A 5 -77.43 -58.93 1.38
C SER A 5 -75.95 -58.54 1.14
N GLY A 6 -75.06 -58.35 2.13
CA GLY A 6 -75.18 -58.45 3.60
C GLY A 6 -73.79 -58.64 4.30
N SER A 7 -73.79 -58.71 5.64
CA SER A 7 -72.73 -59.25 6.54
C SER A 7 -71.26 -58.75 6.48
N SER A 8 -70.90 -57.90 7.47
CA SER A 8 -69.79 -58.06 8.45
C SER A 8 -68.50 -58.84 8.13
N VAL A 9 -67.35 -58.33 8.61
CA VAL A 9 -66.42 -59.06 9.52
C VAL A 9 -65.48 -58.10 10.28
N PHE A 10 -65.05 -58.53 11.48
CA PHE A 10 -64.16 -57.84 12.43
C PHE A 10 -62.65 -57.93 12.07
N GLY A 11 -61.84 -57.00 12.60
CA GLY A 11 -60.37 -57.08 12.69
C GLY A 11 -59.77 -55.69 12.97
N GLN A 12 -59.43 -55.34 14.22
CA GLN A 12 -58.07 -55.42 14.81
C GLN A 12 -57.02 -54.54 14.07
N CYS A 13 -56.26 -53.62 14.70
CA CYS A 13 -56.00 -53.40 16.13
C CYS A 13 -55.79 -51.91 16.49
N TRP A 14 -55.79 -51.63 17.80
CA TRP A 14 -55.44 -50.35 18.43
C TRP A 14 -53.99 -49.91 18.15
N LEU A 15 -53.71 -48.60 18.06
CA LEU A 15 -53.05 -47.79 19.12
C LEU A 15 -52.75 -46.35 18.65
N ALA A 16 -52.74 -45.41 19.62
CA ALA A 16 -52.09 -44.07 19.62
C ALA A 16 -52.33 -43.12 18.41
N GLY A 17 -52.95 -41.95 18.55
CA GLY A 17 -53.40 -41.26 19.77
C GLY A 17 -52.34 -40.39 20.45
N LEU A 18 -51.34 -39.82 19.72
CA LEU A 18 -50.44 -38.78 20.25
C LEU A 18 -49.62 -37.98 19.20
N THR A 19 -50.17 -37.66 18.02
CA THR A 19 -49.38 -37.07 16.90
C THR A 19 -49.95 -35.81 16.22
N LEU A 20 -50.98 -35.15 16.77
CA LEU A 20 -51.58 -33.95 16.12
C LEU A 20 -51.40 -32.61 16.87
N LEU A 21 -50.79 -32.59 18.05
CA LEU A 21 -50.62 -31.38 18.88
C LEU A 21 -49.16 -30.91 19.04
N MET A 22 -48.22 -31.52 18.31
CA MET A 22 -46.80 -31.13 18.27
C MET A 22 -46.33 -30.63 16.90
N ALA A 23 -47.22 -30.56 15.90
CA ALA A 23 -46.90 -30.08 14.55
C ALA A 23 -47.20 -28.58 14.32
N LEU A 24 -47.90 -27.92 15.26
CA LEU A 24 -48.37 -26.53 15.13
C LEU A 24 -47.63 -25.52 16.04
N LEU A 25 -46.62 -25.95 16.79
CA LEU A 25 -45.75 -25.09 17.61
C LEU A 25 -44.29 -25.04 17.13
N MET A 26 -43.93 -25.78 16.07
CA MET A 26 -42.60 -25.76 15.46
C MET A 26 -42.51 -24.84 14.23
N SER A 27 -43.63 -24.35 13.70
CA SER A 27 -43.69 -23.50 12.50
C SER A 27 -43.58 -22.00 12.77
N SER A 28 -43.62 -21.55 14.02
CA SER A 28 -43.48 -20.13 14.41
C SER A 28 -42.06 -19.71 14.80
N VAL A 29 -41.11 -20.65 14.92
CA VAL A 29 -39.71 -20.36 15.31
C VAL A 29 -38.77 -20.23 14.10
N SER A 30 -39.17 -20.71 12.92
CA SER A 30 -38.36 -20.58 11.68
C SER A 30 -38.58 -19.26 10.90
N ALA A 31 -39.54 -18.42 11.30
CA ALA A 31 -39.82 -17.14 10.64
C ALA A 31 -39.00 -15.95 11.20
N ALA A 32 -38.16 -16.19 12.21
CA ALA A 32 -37.38 -15.14 12.89
C ALA A 32 -35.90 -15.06 12.45
N SER A 33 -35.47 -15.89 11.50
CA SER A 33 -34.09 -15.94 10.98
C SER A 33 -33.93 -15.47 9.53
N GLU A 34 -35.01 -15.01 8.87
CA GLU A 34 -34.92 -14.43 7.53
C GLU A 34 -34.71 -12.89 7.61
N ASN A 35 -33.69 -12.41 6.88
CA ASN A 35 -33.37 -11.00 6.63
C ASN A 35 -33.31 -10.05 7.82
N LYS A 36 -32.21 -10.15 8.57
CA LYS A 36 -31.54 -9.00 9.21
C LYS A 36 -30.31 -8.48 8.47
N GLN A 37 -30.16 -8.83 7.18
CA GLN A 37 -29.46 -7.95 6.25
C GLN A 37 -30.42 -6.82 5.85
N ALA A 38 -30.41 -5.76 6.66
CA ALA A 38 -30.89 -4.48 6.21
C ALA A 38 -30.12 -4.08 4.94
N ASP A 39 -30.78 -3.33 4.05
CA ASP A 39 -30.21 -2.78 2.83
C ASP A 39 -29.09 -1.77 3.17
N GLN A 40 -27.90 -2.31 3.47
CA GLN A 40 -26.78 -1.55 3.99
C GLN A 40 -26.10 -0.87 2.81
N GLN A 41 -26.58 0.34 2.52
CA GLN A 41 -26.15 1.16 1.39
C GLN A 41 -24.62 1.09 1.21
N ALA A 42 -24.21 0.66 0.02
CA ALA A 42 -22.83 0.33 -0.26
C ALA A 42 -21.88 1.50 0.03
N LYS A 43 -20.80 1.22 0.79
CA LYS A 43 -19.81 2.21 1.20
C LYS A 43 -18.97 2.66 0.01
N LYS A 44 -19.01 3.95 -0.30
CA LYS A 44 -18.37 4.53 -1.48
C LYS A 44 -17.01 5.12 -1.12
N ILE A 45 -15.95 4.60 -1.73
CA ILE A 45 -14.56 5.02 -1.46
C ILE A 45 -13.93 5.54 -2.75
N LEU A 46 -13.49 6.79 -2.74
CA LEU A 46 -12.67 7.36 -3.82
C LEU A 46 -11.20 7.03 -3.54
N MET A 47 -10.53 6.33 -4.45
CA MET A 47 -9.09 6.04 -4.39
C MET A 47 -8.33 6.89 -5.40
N LEU A 48 -7.63 7.92 -4.93
CA LEU A 48 -6.74 8.75 -5.73
C LEU A 48 -5.32 8.17 -5.67
N LEU A 49 -4.90 7.55 -6.78
CA LEU A 49 -3.66 6.78 -6.89
C LEU A 49 -2.58 7.58 -7.63
N TRP A 50 -1.45 7.86 -6.99
CA TRP A 50 -0.40 8.69 -7.59
C TRP A 50 0.30 8.06 -8.81
N ARG A 51 0.36 6.72 -8.89
CA ARG A 51 1.13 6.00 -9.95
C ARG A 51 0.61 4.59 -10.23
N GLY A 52 -0.71 4.45 -10.32
CA GLY A 52 -1.41 3.17 -10.43
C GLY A 52 -1.51 2.43 -9.09
N GLU A 53 -2.22 1.31 -9.13
CA GLU A 53 -2.44 0.43 -7.98
C GLU A 53 -1.16 -0.31 -7.57
N THR A 54 -0.90 -0.39 -6.27
CA THR A 54 0.21 -1.13 -5.66
C THR A 54 -0.29 -2.28 -4.80
N GLN A 55 0.63 -3.14 -4.35
CA GLN A 55 0.32 -4.20 -3.39
C GLN A 55 -0.35 -3.69 -2.09
N ALA A 56 -0.06 -2.45 -1.67
CA ALA A 56 -0.71 -1.86 -0.50
C ALA A 56 -2.18 -1.47 -0.79
N ASP A 57 -2.45 -0.96 -1.99
CA ASP A 57 -3.82 -0.62 -2.43
C ASP A 57 -4.66 -1.88 -2.64
N GLN A 58 -4.04 -2.97 -3.10
CA GLN A 58 -4.67 -4.29 -3.26
C GLN A 58 -5.03 -4.91 -1.91
N ALA A 59 -4.09 -4.92 -0.95
CA ALA A 59 -4.33 -5.42 0.40
C ALA A 59 -5.39 -4.59 1.14
N PHE A 60 -5.38 -3.26 0.94
CA PHE A 60 -6.41 -2.35 1.45
C PHE A 60 -7.82 -2.75 0.97
N LYS A 61 -8.00 -2.94 -0.35
CA LYS A 61 -9.27 -3.36 -0.94
C LYS A 61 -9.71 -4.73 -0.45
N ALA A 62 -8.84 -5.74 -0.55
CA ALA A 62 -9.15 -7.11 -0.19
C ALA A 62 -9.60 -7.24 1.28
N LYS A 63 -8.97 -6.48 2.19
CA LYS A 63 -9.37 -6.46 3.61
C LYS A 63 -10.71 -5.76 3.85
N LEU A 64 -11.00 -4.65 3.15
CA LEU A 64 -12.32 -4.01 3.22
C LEU A 64 -13.43 -4.90 2.66
N GLU A 65 -13.22 -5.47 1.47
CA GLU A 65 -14.16 -6.37 0.80
C GLU A 65 -14.51 -7.59 1.66
N SER A 66 -13.52 -8.16 2.35
CA SER A 66 -13.71 -9.32 3.24
C SER A 66 -14.21 -9.00 4.65
N THR A 67 -13.99 -7.78 5.17
CA THR A 67 -14.35 -7.44 6.57
C THR A 67 -15.74 -6.79 6.69
N ILE A 68 -16.07 -5.83 5.82
CA ILE A 68 -17.36 -5.11 5.89
C ILE A 68 -18.32 -5.49 4.76
N GLY A 69 -17.82 -5.97 3.63
CA GLY A 69 -18.63 -6.21 2.43
C GLY A 69 -19.24 -4.93 1.87
N GLY A 70 -19.95 -5.03 0.74
CA GLY A 70 -20.73 -3.91 0.18
C GLY A 70 -19.92 -2.64 -0.09
N VAL A 71 -18.66 -2.73 -0.53
CA VAL A 71 -17.80 -1.57 -0.80
C VAL A 71 -17.74 -1.28 -2.30
N GLN A 72 -17.83 0.00 -2.68
CA GLN A 72 -17.69 0.48 -4.05
C GLN A 72 -16.47 1.40 -4.17
N PHE A 73 -15.45 0.96 -4.91
CA PHE A 73 -14.24 1.75 -5.15
C PHE A 73 -14.35 2.53 -6.47
N THR A 74 -14.27 3.86 -6.40
CA THR A 74 -13.95 4.69 -7.57
C THR A 74 -12.44 4.89 -7.61
N GLN A 75 -11.74 4.27 -8.56
CA GLN A 75 -10.29 4.45 -8.70
C GLN A 75 -9.94 5.50 -9.75
N ILE A 76 -9.02 6.40 -9.41
CA ILE A 76 -8.44 7.38 -10.33
C ILE A 76 -6.92 7.31 -10.20
N ASP A 77 -6.26 6.72 -11.21
CA ASP A 77 -4.81 6.87 -11.39
C ASP A 77 -4.51 8.20 -12.09
N VAL A 78 -3.63 9.00 -11.49
CA VAL A 78 -3.19 10.28 -12.04
C VAL A 78 -1.85 10.19 -12.78
N ASN A 79 -1.29 8.97 -12.92
CA ASN A 79 -0.09 8.65 -13.68
C ASN A 79 1.10 9.60 -13.43
N GLN A 80 1.34 9.93 -12.16
CA GLN A 80 2.37 10.84 -11.65
C GLN A 80 2.27 12.29 -12.17
N ASP A 81 1.14 12.66 -12.78
CA ASP A 81 0.91 13.96 -13.39
C ASP A 81 0.08 14.88 -12.47
N ARG A 82 0.70 15.99 -12.05
CA ARG A 82 0.06 17.00 -11.20
C ARG A 82 -1.12 17.70 -11.87
N LYS A 83 -1.12 17.83 -13.20
CA LYS A 83 -2.23 18.40 -13.97
C LYS A 83 -3.40 17.43 -14.01
N GLN A 84 -3.15 16.12 -14.19
CA GLN A 84 -4.20 15.09 -14.13
C GLN A 84 -4.81 15.02 -12.73
N LEU A 85 -3.99 15.02 -11.68
CA LEU A 85 -4.45 15.13 -10.30
C LEU A 85 -5.30 16.38 -10.04
N THR A 86 -4.85 17.54 -10.54
CA THR A 86 -5.61 18.81 -10.40
C THR A 86 -6.93 18.77 -11.17
N LYS A 87 -6.94 18.15 -12.36
CA LYS A 87 -8.16 17.96 -13.17
C LYS A 87 -9.15 17.05 -12.45
N ALA A 88 -8.71 15.85 -12.06
CA ALA A 88 -9.53 14.90 -11.32
C ALA A 88 -10.11 15.51 -10.04
N LEU A 89 -9.31 16.26 -9.26
CA LEU A 89 -9.81 16.94 -8.07
C LEU A 89 -10.89 17.99 -8.38
N ARG A 90 -10.79 18.74 -9.48
CA ARG A 90 -11.85 19.69 -9.89
C ARG A 90 -13.14 18.98 -10.34
N GLU A 91 -13.01 17.81 -10.94
CA GLU A 91 -14.16 16.98 -11.36
C GLU A 91 -14.84 16.28 -10.18
N GLN A 92 -14.08 15.97 -9.12
CA GLN A 92 -14.55 15.23 -7.95
C GLN A 92 -14.96 16.11 -6.74
N VAL A 93 -14.43 17.34 -6.60
CA VAL A 93 -14.63 18.18 -5.39
C VAL A 93 -16.08 18.59 -5.13
N SER A 94 -16.91 18.66 -6.17
CA SER A 94 -18.37 18.89 -6.05
C SER A 94 -19.16 17.61 -5.71
N GLN A 95 -18.49 16.46 -5.71
CA GLN A 95 -19.07 15.14 -5.44
C GLN A 95 -18.45 14.47 -4.21
N PHE A 96 -17.55 15.14 -3.46
CA PHE A 96 -16.90 14.56 -2.28
C PHE A 96 -17.91 14.07 -1.23
N ASP A 97 -19.04 14.77 -1.09
CA ASP A 97 -20.13 14.43 -0.18
C ASP A 97 -20.87 13.12 -0.58
N GLN A 98 -20.58 12.53 -1.75
CA GLN A 98 -21.09 11.22 -2.18
C GLN A 98 -20.23 10.04 -1.68
N TYR A 99 -19.03 10.31 -1.16
CA TYR A 99 -18.08 9.31 -0.70
C TYR A 99 -18.04 9.25 0.82
N ASP A 100 -18.06 8.05 1.40
CA ASP A 100 -17.84 7.84 2.82
C ASP A 100 -16.35 8.06 3.21
N LEU A 101 -15.43 7.90 2.25
CA LEU A 101 -13.98 8.02 2.45
C LEU A 101 -13.26 8.40 1.15
N VAL A 102 -12.25 9.27 1.23
CA VAL A 102 -11.24 9.45 0.18
C VAL A 102 -9.91 8.87 0.64
N TYR A 103 -9.52 7.77 0.00
CA TYR A 103 -8.21 7.16 0.10
C TYR A 103 -7.23 7.84 -0.86
N VAL A 104 -6.02 8.18 -0.39
CA VAL A 104 -5.01 8.89 -1.18
C VAL A 104 -3.65 8.23 -1.08
N PHE A 105 -3.19 7.63 -2.18
CA PHE A 105 -1.85 7.07 -2.26
C PHE A 105 -0.82 8.15 -2.64
N GLY A 106 0.15 8.40 -1.75
CA GLY A 106 1.41 9.06 -2.07
C GLY A 106 1.50 10.55 -1.68
N THR A 107 2.71 11.00 -1.31
CA THR A 107 2.98 12.33 -0.74
C THR A 107 2.54 13.50 -1.62
N SER A 108 2.77 13.45 -2.94
CA SER A 108 2.36 14.55 -3.83
C SER A 108 0.84 14.62 -3.97
N ALA A 109 0.16 13.46 -4.04
CA ALA A 109 -1.30 13.40 -4.08
C ALA A 109 -1.89 13.94 -2.78
N THR A 110 -1.50 13.39 -1.63
CA THR A 110 -2.02 13.75 -0.30
C THR A 110 -2.01 15.25 -0.03
N ARG A 111 -0.89 15.94 -0.32
CA ARG A 111 -0.79 17.40 -0.14
C ARG A 111 -1.78 18.18 -1.01
N THR A 112 -2.04 17.71 -2.23
CA THR A 112 -2.99 18.36 -3.14
C THR A 112 -4.43 18.02 -2.77
N VAL A 113 -4.76 16.75 -2.47
CA VAL A 113 -6.13 16.37 -2.06
C VAL A 113 -6.55 17.11 -0.79
N ARG A 114 -5.67 17.17 0.23
CA ARG A 114 -5.95 17.91 1.47
C ARG A 114 -6.26 19.39 1.22
N HIS A 115 -5.59 20.02 0.25
CA HIS A 115 -5.85 21.40 -0.13
C HIS A 115 -7.19 21.62 -0.84
N TYR A 116 -7.77 20.59 -1.49
CA TYR A 116 -9.06 20.68 -2.18
C TYR A 116 -10.25 20.22 -1.32
N ALA A 117 -10.04 19.27 -0.41
CA ALA A 117 -11.11 18.64 0.35
C ALA A 117 -11.70 19.51 1.47
N HIS A 118 -10.87 20.34 2.14
CA HIS A 118 -11.29 21.22 3.23
C HIS A 118 -12.22 20.53 4.25
N ASP A 119 -11.82 19.34 4.69
CA ASP A 119 -12.50 18.52 5.72
C ASP A 119 -13.95 18.11 5.40
N LYS A 120 -14.42 18.25 4.14
CA LYS A 120 -15.75 17.83 3.68
C LYS A 120 -15.99 16.32 3.74
N VAL A 121 -14.94 15.54 3.59
CA VAL A 121 -14.96 14.08 3.48
C VAL A 121 -13.75 13.52 4.23
N PRO A 122 -13.88 12.41 4.97
CA PRO A 122 -12.75 11.76 5.62
C PRO A 122 -11.61 11.45 4.63
N LEU A 123 -10.40 11.85 4.99
CA LEU A 123 -9.18 11.60 4.21
C LEU A 123 -8.30 10.57 4.90
N LEU A 124 -7.95 9.51 4.17
CA LEU A 124 -6.98 8.50 4.59
C LEU A 124 -5.82 8.47 3.59
N PHE A 125 -4.61 8.89 4.02
CA PHE A 125 -3.43 8.76 3.17
C PHE A 125 -2.69 7.42 3.37
N ASN A 126 -2.06 6.93 2.32
CA ASN A 126 -1.15 5.78 2.38
C ASN A 126 0.15 6.04 1.60
N MET A 127 1.21 5.32 1.96
CA MET A 127 2.56 5.42 1.40
C MET A 127 3.11 6.86 1.36
N VAL A 128 2.97 7.58 2.47
CA VAL A 128 3.58 8.90 2.67
C VAL A 128 4.85 8.76 3.50
N SER A 129 6.01 8.91 2.89
CA SER A 129 7.30 8.52 3.50
C SER A 129 7.83 9.45 4.60
N ASP A 130 7.37 10.71 4.63
CA ASP A 130 7.71 11.69 5.67
C ASP A 130 6.53 12.69 5.77
N PRO A 131 5.45 12.36 6.49
CA PRO A 131 4.25 13.20 6.54
C PRO A 131 4.51 14.52 7.29
N ILE A 132 5.42 14.54 8.28
CA ILE A 132 5.83 15.74 9.00
C ILE A 132 6.67 16.65 8.10
N GLY A 133 7.77 16.12 7.54
CA GLY A 133 8.65 16.88 6.64
C GLY A 133 7.95 17.35 5.35
N SER A 134 6.77 16.80 5.05
CA SER A 134 5.92 17.16 3.92
C SER A 134 4.78 18.13 4.23
N ASP A 135 4.67 18.64 5.47
CA ASP A 135 3.57 19.49 5.95
C ASP A 135 2.17 18.84 5.82
N ILE A 136 2.10 17.50 5.92
CA ILE A 136 0.84 16.75 5.88
C ILE A 136 0.24 16.63 7.28
N VAL A 137 1.08 16.43 8.30
CA VAL A 137 0.73 16.44 9.74
C VAL A 137 1.84 17.16 10.52
N GLU A 138 1.56 17.59 11.75
CA GLU A 138 2.58 18.16 12.64
C GLU A 138 3.30 17.06 13.44
N ASN A 139 2.54 16.06 13.91
CA ASN A 139 3.04 14.91 14.63
C ASN A 139 2.25 13.64 14.23
N PHE A 140 2.65 12.46 14.76
CA PHE A 140 1.98 11.19 14.44
C PHE A 140 0.78 10.87 15.34
N ALA A 141 0.69 11.41 16.56
CA ALA A 141 -0.36 11.09 17.53
C ALA A 141 -1.67 11.83 17.23
N GLU A 142 -1.57 13.09 16.83
CA GLU A 142 -2.69 14.02 16.64
C GLU A 142 -2.67 14.53 15.19
N PRO A 143 -3.22 13.76 14.23
CA PRO A 143 -3.39 14.28 12.88
C PRO A 143 -4.46 15.38 12.84
N PRO A 144 -4.39 16.29 11.86
CA PRO A 144 -5.33 17.39 11.75
C PRO A 144 -6.74 16.89 11.38
N LYS A 145 -7.74 17.72 11.66
CA LYS A 145 -9.16 17.48 11.37
C LYS A 145 -9.39 16.82 10.00
N GLY A 146 -10.23 15.79 9.96
CA GLY A 146 -10.63 15.10 8.74
C GLY A 146 -9.53 14.27 8.07
N LEU A 147 -8.33 14.15 8.66
CA LEU A 147 -7.20 13.42 8.10
C LEU A 147 -6.66 12.35 9.05
N THR A 148 -6.29 11.19 8.49
CA THR A 148 -5.33 10.26 9.09
C THR A 148 -4.56 9.54 7.98
N GLY A 149 -3.68 8.59 8.32
CA GLY A 149 -2.98 7.80 7.33
C GLY A 149 -1.96 6.82 7.86
N VAL A 150 -1.25 6.20 6.91
CA VAL A 150 -0.17 5.24 7.15
C VAL A 150 1.08 5.69 6.38
N SER A 151 2.21 5.71 7.08
CA SER A 151 3.52 6.09 6.55
C SER A 151 4.37 4.88 6.19
N ASP A 152 4.92 4.87 4.97
CA ASP A 152 5.95 3.91 4.54
C ASP A 152 7.38 4.34 4.95
N GLY A 153 7.49 5.39 5.78
CA GLY A 153 8.75 6.04 6.15
C GLY A 153 9.69 5.18 6.99
N VAL A 154 10.84 4.83 6.42
CA VAL A 154 11.96 4.20 7.13
C VAL A 154 13.08 5.23 7.35
N ALA A 155 13.66 5.25 8.55
CA ALA A 155 14.78 6.13 8.86
C ALA A 155 15.96 5.90 7.90
N VAL A 156 16.41 6.95 7.20
CA VAL A 156 17.46 6.86 6.17
C VAL A 156 18.76 6.25 6.74
N ALA A 157 19.09 6.54 8.01
CA ALA A 157 20.26 5.97 8.67
C ALA A 157 20.18 4.45 8.80
N TYR A 158 19.00 3.93 9.14
CA TYR A 158 18.73 2.51 9.26
C TYR A 158 18.79 1.81 7.88
N GLN A 159 18.17 2.41 6.86
CA GLN A 159 18.24 1.88 5.50
C GLN A 159 19.68 1.76 4.99
N VAL A 160 20.44 2.87 5.03
CA VAL A 160 21.81 2.91 4.50
C VAL A 160 22.73 1.97 5.27
N HIS A 161 22.62 1.91 6.59
CA HIS A 161 23.43 1.03 7.41
C HIS A 161 23.18 -0.46 7.13
N LEU A 162 21.90 -0.88 7.05
CA LEU A 162 21.59 -2.28 6.73
C LEU A 162 21.95 -2.66 5.28
N LEU A 163 21.78 -1.75 4.31
CA LEU A 163 22.24 -1.97 2.94
C LEU A 163 23.76 -2.12 2.87
N GLN A 164 24.52 -1.32 3.63
CA GLN A 164 25.98 -1.41 3.71
C GLN A 164 26.47 -2.68 4.42
N GLN A 165 25.73 -3.17 5.43
CA GLN A 165 25.99 -4.48 6.04
C GLN A 165 25.65 -5.64 5.08
N LEU A 166 24.62 -5.49 4.25
CA LEU A 166 24.20 -6.49 3.26
C LEU A 166 25.23 -6.63 2.14
N LEU A 167 25.68 -5.50 1.60
CA LEU A 167 26.74 -5.44 0.58
C LEU A 167 27.60 -4.19 0.84
N PRO A 168 28.86 -4.33 1.27
CA PRO A 168 29.71 -3.17 1.56
C PRO A 168 29.94 -2.28 0.34
N PHE A 169 29.71 -0.97 0.53
CA PHE A 169 30.02 0.10 -0.42
C PHE A 169 30.68 1.29 0.29
N LYS A 170 31.50 2.04 -0.45
CA LYS A 170 32.15 3.30 -0.03
C LYS A 170 31.68 4.50 -0.85
N SER A 171 30.94 4.28 -1.94
CA SER A 171 30.45 5.31 -2.84
C SER A 171 29.08 4.96 -3.43
N LEU A 172 28.22 5.97 -3.57
CA LEU A 172 26.86 5.83 -4.11
C LEU A 172 26.55 6.87 -5.18
N LEU A 173 26.04 6.44 -6.33
CA LEU A 173 25.31 7.29 -7.27
C LEU A 173 23.87 7.44 -6.78
N VAL A 174 23.42 8.67 -6.53
CA VAL A 174 22.10 8.98 -5.99
C VAL A 174 21.37 9.97 -6.89
N PRO A 175 20.66 9.49 -7.94
CA PRO A 175 19.77 10.35 -8.71
C PRO A 175 18.59 10.76 -7.83
N TYR A 176 18.10 12.00 -7.96
CA TYR A 176 16.85 12.45 -7.33
C TYR A 176 16.13 13.50 -8.16
N ASN A 177 14.80 13.48 -8.16
CA ASN A 177 13.98 14.55 -8.73
C ASN A 177 13.70 15.63 -7.66
N PRO A 178 14.22 16.86 -7.79
CA PRO A 178 14.02 17.92 -6.79
C PRO A 178 12.57 18.38 -6.65
N LYS A 179 11.69 18.06 -7.62
CA LYS A 179 10.25 18.36 -7.54
C LYS A 179 9.51 17.44 -6.57
N GLU A 180 10.09 16.28 -6.23
CA GLU A 180 9.51 15.31 -5.30
C GLU A 180 10.02 15.60 -3.88
N ARG A 181 9.12 16.07 -3.01
CA ARG A 181 9.50 16.56 -1.66
C ARG A 181 10.08 15.44 -0.78
N ASN A 182 9.51 14.24 -0.84
CA ASN A 182 10.04 13.03 -0.20
C ASN A 182 11.47 12.72 -0.68
N ALA A 183 11.75 12.80 -1.98
CA ALA A 183 13.11 12.59 -2.51
C ALA A 183 14.10 13.67 -2.02
N ALA A 184 13.68 14.94 -2.00
CA ALA A 184 14.50 16.04 -1.50
C ALA A 184 14.82 15.92 0.00
N LEU A 185 13.83 15.53 0.82
CA LEU A 185 14.00 15.24 2.25
C LEU A 185 14.96 14.06 2.47
N TYR A 186 14.81 12.99 1.68
CA TYR A 186 15.71 11.83 1.71
C TYR A 186 17.17 12.25 1.50
N ILE A 187 17.44 13.08 0.49
CA ILE A 187 18.79 13.59 0.22
C ILE A 187 19.30 14.50 1.36
N LYS A 188 18.43 15.33 1.96
CA LYS A 188 18.78 16.18 3.12
C LYS A 188 19.23 15.32 4.32
N GLN A 189 18.54 14.21 4.58
CA GLN A 189 18.89 13.26 5.65
C GLN A 189 20.13 12.41 5.29
N LEU A 190 20.26 11.95 4.04
CA LEU A 190 21.34 11.09 3.57
C LEU A 190 22.74 11.74 3.69
N LYS A 191 22.85 13.04 3.36
CA LYS A 191 24.14 13.77 3.38
C LYS A 191 24.92 13.68 4.70
N PRO A 192 24.35 14.00 5.89
CA PRO A 192 25.05 13.82 7.16
C PRO A 192 25.32 12.35 7.52
N ILE A 193 24.44 11.42 7.15
CA ILE A 193 24.64 9.97 7.38
C ILE A 193 25.86 9.47 6.61
N ALA A 194 25.92 9.78 5.31
CA ALA A 194 27.03 9.38 4.45
C ALA A 194 28.38 9.91 4.93
N ARG A 195 28.43 11.17 5.41
CA ARG A 195 29.64 11.72 6.06
C ARG A 195 30.06 10.91 7.30
N ARG A 196 29.13 10.53 8.17
CA ARG A 196 29.43 9.71 9.37
C ARG A 196 29.90 8.29 9.02
N LEU A 197 29.43 7.74 7.90
CA LEU A 197 29.77 6.38 7.42
C LEU A 197 30.92 6.38 6.39
N ASN A 198 31.58 7.52 6.14
CA ASN A 198 32.62 7.69 5.13
C ASN A 198 32.21 7.22 3.71
N ILE A 199 30.94 7.44 3.34
CA ILE A 199 30.39 7.15 2.01
C ILE A 199 30.49 8.40 1.13
N LYS A 200 31.15 8.29 -0.03
CA LYS A 200 31.15 9.32 -1.08
C LYS A 200 29.79 9.33 -1.79
N LEU A 201 29.14 10.48 -1.91
CA LEU A 201 27.86 10.61 -2.62
C LEU A 201 28.01 11.38 -3.94
N GLU A 202 27.73 10.71 -5.06
CA GLU A 202 27.51 11.35 -6.37
C GLU A 202 26.02 11.67 -6.52
N ILE A 203 25.60 12.85 -6.05
CA ILE A 203 24.18 13.24 -6.03
C ILE A 203 23.82 13.95 -7.34
N VAL A 204 22.94 13.34 -8.13
CA VAL A 204 22.58 13.85 -9.47
C VAL A 204 21.13 14.33 -9.50
N ARG A 205 20.92 15.59 -9.90
CA ARG A 205 19.57 16.14 -10.12
C ARG A 205 19.04 15.61 -11.44
N VAL A 206 17.94 14.86 -11.39
CA VAL A 206 17.16 14.43 -12.56
C VAL A 206 15.81 15.16 -12.61
N SER A 207 15.04 14.95 -13.67
CA SER A 207 13.66 15.41 -13.76
C SER A 207 12.85 14.54 -14.70
N ASP A 208 11.54 14.59 -14.52
CA ASP A 208 10.46 14.20 -15.45
C ASP A 208 10.58 14.75 -16.88
N ASN A 209 11.29 15.87 -17.11
CA ASN A 209 11.55 16.37 -18.45
C ASN A 209 12.45 15.42 -19.26
N GLU A 210 11.94 14.95 -20.40
CA GLU A 210 12.56 13.91 -21.24
C GLU A 210 14.01 14.22 -21.66
N SER A 211 14.30 15.45 -22.12
CA SER A 211 15.66 15.83 -22.53
C SER A 211 16.67 15.71 -21.37
N ARG A 212 16.29 16.17 -20.17
CA ARG A 212 17.13 16.04 -18.96
C ARG A 212 17.25 14.59 -18.49
N TRP A 213 16.18 13.81 -18.59
CA TRP A 213 16.19 12.38 -18.28
C TRP A 213 17.12 11.60 -19.22
N GLN A 214 17.02 11.82 -20.53
CA GLN A 214 17.93 11.24 -21.53
C GLN A 214 19.37 11.71 -21.33
N GLY A 215 19.59 12.95 -20.89
CA GLY A 215 20.90 13.44 -20.47
C GLY A 215 21.51 12.60 -19.34
N PHE A 216 20.74 12.32 -18.27
CA PHE A 216 21.16 11.42 -17.20
C PHE A 216 21.45 10.00 -17.70
N LEU A 217 20.55 9.42 -18.52
CA LEU A 217 20.74 8.08 -19.07
C LEU A 217 21.99 7.97 -19.94
N LYS A 218 22.28 8.96 -20.79
CA LYS A 218 23.50 9.00 -21.61
C LYS A 218 24.78 8.99 -20.77
N LYS A 219 24.80 9.73 -19.66
CA LYS A 219 25.95 9.76 -18.72
C LYS A 219 26.11 8.42 -17.99
N LEU A 220 25.00 7.80 -17.57
CA LEU A 220 25.00 6.46 -16.96
C LEU A 220 25.47 5.37 -17.94
N VAL A 221 25.01 5.43 -19.20
CA VAL A 221 25.43 4.53 -20.29
C VAL A 221 26.93 4.64 -20.59
N LYS A 222 27.53 5.82 -20.38
CA LYS A 222 28.97 6.08 -20.57
C LYS A 222 29.83 5.73 -19.35
N GLY A 223 29.23 5.43 -18.20
CA GLY A 223 29.98 5.17 -16.97
C GLY A 223 30.66 6.42 -16.39
N GLU A 224 30.09 7.62 -16.61
CA GLU A 224 30.63 8.88 -16.06
C GLU A 224 30.66 8.88 -14.51
N TRP A 225 29.87 8.01 -13.87
CA TRP A 225 29.83 7.82 -12.42
C TRP A 225 30.32 6.43 -12.04
N GLN A 226 31.61 6.31 -11.73
CA GLN A 226 32.19 5.08 -11.19
C GLN A 226 31.99 5.07 -9.67
N THR A 227 30.89 4.48 -9.23
CA THR A 227 30.54 4.31 -7.80
C THR A 227 30.16 2.86 -7.52
N ASP A 228 30.26 2.41 -6.27
CA ASP A 228 30.06 1.00 -5.91
C ASP A 228 28.62 0.53 -6.10
N ALA A 229 27.63 1.44 -5.99
CA ALA A 229 26.22 1.13 -6.20
C ALA A 229 25.41 2.37 -6.59
N VAL A 230 24.22 2.16 -7.17
CA VAL A 230 23.18 3.19 -7.28
C VAL A 230 22.23 3.06 -6.09
N LEU A 231 21.83 4.18 -5.47
CA LEU A 231 20.72 4.22 -4.52
C LEU A 231 19.59 5.07 -5.10
N ILE A 232 18.46 4.44 -5.42
CA ILE A 232 17.22 5.12 -5.74
C ILE A 232 16.55 5.57 -4.43
N PRO A 233 16.41 6.88 -4.17
CA PRO A 233 15.71 7.39 -2.97
C PRO A 233 14.19 7.18 -3.09
N GLN A 234 13.44 7.53 -2.04
CA GLN A 234 11.97 7.57 -2.10
C GLN A 234 11.50 8.59 -3.15
N SER A 235 11.20 8.13 -4.35
CA SER A 235 10.87 8.90 -5.56
C SER A 235 9.98 8.04 -6.46
N SER A 236 8.76 8.48 -6.74
CA SER A 236 7.85 7.75 -7.63
C SER A 236 8.38 7.73 -9.06
N PHE A 237 8.95 8.86 -9.51
CA PHE A 237 9.56 8.96 -10.83
C PHE A 237 10.68 7.92 -10.99
N LEU A 238 11.67 7.91 -10.10
CA LEU A 238 12.80 7.00 -10.22
C LEU A 238 12.42 5.54 -9.98
N VAL A 239 11.49 5.26 -9.06
CA VAL A 239 10.94 3.90 -8.88
C VAL A 239 10.38 3.39 -10.21
N SER A 240 9.57 4.18 -10.93
CA SER A 240 9.04 3.80 -12.25
C SER A 240 10.12 3.60 -13.34
N LYS A 241 11.35 4.09 -13.11
CA LYS A 241 12.49 3.92 -14.01
C LYS A 241 13.52 2.89 -13.53
N THR A 242 13.25 2.17 -12.43
CA THR A 242 14.21 1.23 -11.79
C THR A 242 14.79 0.22 -12.78
N ASP A 243 13.96 -0.44 -13.60
CA ASP A 243 14.45 -1.43 -14.56
C ASP A 243 15.43 -0.81 -15.58
N THR A 244 15.13 0.39 -16.09
CA THR A 244 16.03 1.12 -17.00
C THR A 244 17.33 1.54 -16.31
N ILE A 245 17.26 2.04 -15.07
CA ILE A 245 18.47 2.39 -14.29
C ILE A 245 19.33 1.14 -14.08
N LYS A 246 18.73 0.03 -13.64
CA LYS A 246 19.37 -1.27 -13.42
C LYS A 246 20.03 -1.83 -14.68
N ARG A 247 19.33 -1.87 -15.82
CA ARG A 247 19.90 -2.39 -17.09
C ARG A 247 21.15 -1.62 -17.52
N LEU A 248 21.23 -0.32 -17.21
CA LEU A 248 22.34 0.54 -17.59
C LEU A 248 23.49 0.50 -16.56
N ALA A 249 23.17 0.61 -15.27
CA ALA A 249 24.11 0.46 -14.16
C ALA A 249 24.79 -0.94 -14.16
N GLY A 250 24.04 -1.98 -14.53
CA GLY A 250 24.53 -3.34 -14.66
C GLY A 250 25.67 -3.51 -15.68
N LYS A 251 25.76 -2.66 -16.71
CA LYS A 251 26.91 -2.65 -17.66
C LYS A 251 28.24 -2.35 -16.96
N TYR A 252 28.19 -1.59 -15.86
CA TYR A 252 29.32 -1.21 -15.03
C TYR A 252 29.40 -2.03 -13.73
N LYS A 253 28.64 -3.13 -13.65
CA LYS A 253 28.52 -4.00 -12.45
C LYS A 253 28.05 -3.25 -11.20
N MET A 254 27.38 -2.11 -11.37
CA MET A 254 26.84 -1.30 -10.28
C MET A 254 25.47 -1.86 -9.82
N PRO A 255 25.36 -2.53 -8.66
CA PRO A 255 24.07 -2.93 -8.10
C PRO A 255 23.19 -1.70 -7.83
N VAL A 256 21.87 -1.89 -7.94
CA VAL A 256 20.88 -0.84 -7.69
C VAL A 256 20.10 -1.16 -6.43
N PHE A 257 20.28 -0.35 -5.38
CA PHE A 257 19.42 -0.33 -4.21
C PHE A 257 18.26 0.63 -4.40
N THR A 258 17.18 0.40 -3.65
CA THR A 258 16.00 1.28 -3.61
C THR A 258 15.58 1.52 -2.17
N ALA A 259 15.15 2.75 -1.87
CA ALA A 259 14.54 3.09 -0.58
C ALA A 259 13.05 2.67 -0.50
N SER A 260 12.44 2.26 -1.62
CA SER A 260 11.02 1.90 -1.75
C SER A 260 10.84 0.41 -2.11
N ALA A 261 9.94 -0.28 -1.40
CA ALA A 261 9.61 -1.69 -1.64
C ALA A 261 9.19 -1.97 -3.10
N SER A 262 8.40 -1.08 -3.73
CA SER A 262 7.97 -1.23 -5.13
C SER A 262 9.14 -1.30 -6.13
N GLY A 263 10.32 -0.80 -5.79
CA GLY A 263 11.50 -0.91 -6.64
C GLY A 263 12.05 -2.34 -6.74
N ILE A 264 11.78 -3.22 -5.77
CA ILE A 264 12.23 -4.63 -5.79
C ILE A 264 11.55 -5.41 -6.92
N GLN A 265 10.24 -5.23 -7.07
CA GLN A 265 9.42 -5.83 -8.14
C GLN A 265 9.89 -5.37 -9.53
N LEU A 266 10.45 -4.16 -9.63
CA LEU A 266 11.07 -3.59 -10.84
C LEU A 266 12.56 -3.97 -10.99
N GLY A 267 13.06 -4.85 -10.13
CA GLY A 267 14.38 -5.48 -10.20
C GLY A 267 15.50 -4.76 -9.48
N ALA A 268 15.25 -3.83 -8.56
CA ALA A 268 16.31 -3.38 -7.64
C ALA A 268 16.84 -4.59 -6.85
N LEU A 269 18.15 -4.59 -6.57
CA LEU A 269 18.84 -5.68 -5.86
C LEU A 269 18.30 -5.87 -4.45
N ALA A 270 18.18 -4.78 -3.67
CA ALA A 270 17.71 -4.82 -2.31
C ALA A 270 17.13 -3.48 -1.83
N SER A 271 16.35 -3.57 -0.75
CA SER A 271 15.67 -2.46 -0.07
C SER A 271 15.57 -2.75 1.42
N VAL A 272 15.35 -1.70 2.21
CA VAL A 272 15.03 -1.79 3.64
C VAL A 272 13.71 -1.05 3.84
N ALA A 273 12.60 -1.79 3.81
CA ALA A 273 11.28 -1.22 3.56
C ALA A 273 10.17 -1.94 4.35
N PRO A 274 9.01 -1.29 4.55
CA PRO A 274 7.80 -1.97 5.05
C PRO A 274 7.34 -3.08 4.12
N ASN A 275 6.60 -4.05 4.69
CA ASN A 275 5.76 -4.95 3.90
C ASN A 275 4.55 -4.15 3.39
N LEU A 276 4.36 -4.10 2.07
CA LEU A 276 3.26 -3.33 1.46
C LEU A 276 1.88 -3.94 1.75
N THR A 277 1.76 -5.27 1.84
CA THR A 277 0.51 -5.92 2.23
C THR A 277 0.07 -5.45 3.62
N HIS A 278 0.95 -5.56 4.60
CA HIS A 278 0.70 -5.08 5.97
C HIS A 278 0.41 -3.57 6.00
N LEU A 279 1.13 -2.76 5.21
CA LEU A 279 0.85 -1.32 5.09
C LEU A 279 -0.58 -1.03 4.59
N GLY A 280 -1.06 -1.82 3.64
CA GLY A 280 -2.44 -1.77 3.14
C GLY A 280 -3.47 -2.26 4.17
N GLU A 281 -3.14 -3.32 4.91
CA GLU A 281 -3.99 -3.87 5.98
C GLU A 281 -4.22 -2.87 7.12
N LEU A 282 -3.19 -2.12 7.51
CA LEU A 282 -3.30 -1.03 8.51
C LEU A 282 -4.13 0.14 7.99
N ALA A 283 -3.98 0.49 6.70
CA ALA A 283 -4.83 1.50 6.08
C ALA A 283 -6.30 1.04 6.06
N ALA A 284 -6.55 -0.25 5.83
CA ALA A 284 -7.90 -0.80 5.86
C ALA A 284 -8.50 -0.80 7.27
N ASP A 285 -7.72 -1.08 8.33
CA ASP A 285 -8.21 -0.95 9.72
C ASP A 285 -8.67 0.47 10.02
N LYS A 286 -7.91 1.48 9.59
CA LYS A 286 -8.30 2.90 9.71
C LYS A 286 -9.55 3.21 8.90
N ALA A 287 -9.66 2.71 7.67
CA ALA A 287 -10.87 2.88 6.87
C ALA A 287 -12.09 2.25 7.54
N ILE A 288 -11.98 1.02 8.06
CA ILE A 288 -13.06 0.34 8.78
C ILE A 288 -13.51 1.16 10.00
N ALA A 289 -12.56 1.68 10.79
CA ALA A 289 -12.89 2.56 11.92
C ALA A 289 -13.64 3.83 11.47
N ILE A 290 -13.19 4.50 10.40
CA ILE A 290 -13.82 5.70 9.86
C ILE A 290 -15.23 5.40 9.32
N LEU A 291 -15.38 4.32 8.55
CA LEU A 291 -16.67 3.90 7.96
C LEU A 291 -17.70 3.47 9.03
N ASN A 292 -17.22 3.10 10.22
CA ASN A 292 -18.01 2.83 11.43
C ASN A 292 -18.20 4.07 12.33
N GLY A 293 -17.78 5.26 11.89
CA GLY A 293 -18.06 6.54 12.55
C GLY A 293 -16.92 7.16 13.37
N ALA A 294 -15.70 6.60 13.35
CA ALA A 294 -14.55 7.25 13.97
C ALA A 294 -14.12 8.51 13.18
N ALA A 295 -13.95 9.63 13.86
CA ALA A 295 -13.39 10.83 13.24
C ALA A 295 -11.89 10.61 12.90
N PRO A 296 -11.42 10.90 11.67
CA PRO A 296 -10.03 10.61 11.28
C PRO A 296 -8.97 11.19 12.22
N GLU A 297 -9.18 12.41 12.73
CA GLU A 297 -8.28 13.09 13.66
C GLU A 297 -8.09 12.36 15.01
N THR A 298 -8.98 11.44 15.39
CA THR A 298 -8.81 10.62 16.60
C THR A 298 -8.00 9.34 16.37
N LEU A 299 -7.62 9.07 15.12
CA LEU A 299 -6.84 7.90 14.72
C LEU A 299 -5.39 8.34 14.44
N PRO A 300 -4.40 8.05 15.31
CA PRO A 300 -3.00 8.38 15.08
C PRO A 300 -2.48 7.93 13.71
N VAL A 301 -1.59 8.71 13.09
CA VAL A 301 -0.88 8.27 11.88
C VAL A 301 -0.02 7.07 12.23
N GLU A 302 -0.19 5.98 11.48
CA GLU A 302 0.58 4.76 11.72
C GLU A 302 1.87 4.72 10.91
N ARG A 303 2.80 3.90 11.39
CA ARG A 303 4.10 3.65 10.77
C ARG A 303 4.51 2.21 11.02
N ILE A 304 5.15 1.56 10.05
CA ILE A 304 5.72 0.23 10.29
C ILE A 304 7.00 0.37 11.11
N GLU A 305 6.98 -0.12 12.35
CA GLU A 305 8.11 -0.07 13.27
C GLU A 305 9.27 -0.99 12.85
N ARG A 306 8.97 -2.10 12.17
CA ARG A 306 9.92 -3.18 11.82
C ARG A 306 10.03 -3.38 10.30
N PRO A 307 10.65 -2.45 9.56
CA PRO A 307 10.94 -2.63 8.15
C PRO A 307 11.97 -3.74 7.94
N GLY A 308 11.73 -4.61 6.96
CA GLY A 308 12.58 -5.75 6.64
C GLY A 308 13.62 -5.44 5.56
N ILE A 309 14.67 -6.26 5.47
CA ILE A 309 15.55 -6.26 4.31
C ILE A 309 14.89 -7.12 3.23
N ILE A 310 14.53 -6.53 2.09
CA ILE A 310 13.94 -7.24 0.95
C ILE A 310 15.02 -7.37 -0.13
N VAL A 311 15.27 -8.59 -0.61
CA VAL A 311 16.32 -8.91 -1.59
C VAL A 311 15.72 -9.56 -2.83
N ASN A 312 16.02 -9.02 -4.01
CA ASN A 312 15.68 -9.67 -5.27
C ASN A 312 16.59 -10.88 -5.49
N LYS A 313 16.04 -12.08 -5.28
CA LYS A 313 16.73 -13.39 -5.36
C LYS A 313 17.43 -13.60 -6.71
N LYS A 314 16.85 -13.11 -7.80
CA LYS A 314 17.39 -13.23 -9.16
C LYS A 314 18.59 -12.32 -9.39
N GLU A 315 18.48 -11.04 -9.03
CA GLU A 315 19.60 -10.10 -9.17
C GLU A 315 20.74 -10.41 -8.19
N TRP A 316 20.43 -10.89 -6.98
CA TRP A 316 21.46 -11.32 -6.03
C TRP A 316 22.27 -12.53 -6.54
N LYS A 317 21.60 -13.51 -7.16
CA LYS A 317 22.29 -14.63 -7.83
C LYS A 317 23.23 -14.15 -8.94
N LYS A 318 22.82 -13.18 -9.77
CA LYS A 318 23.69 -12.59 -10.82
C LYS A 318 24.90 -11.84 -10.25
N LEU A 319 24.76 -11.23 -9.07
CA LEU A 319 25.85 -10.52 -8.40
C LEU A 319 26.96 -11.49 -7.94
N GLY A 320 26.64 -12.77 -7.69
CA GLY A 320 27.61 -13.80 -7.32
C GLY A 320 28.27 -13.59 -5.96
N LYS A 321 27.67 -12.79 -5.07
CA LYS A 321 28.18 -12.49 -3.72
C LYS A 321 27.44 -13.31 -2.65
N PRO A 322 28.12 -13.77 -1.60
CA PRO A 322 27.44 -14.35 -0.44
C PRO A 322 26.64 -13.26 0.31
N ILE A 323 25.48 -13.62 0.87
CA ILE A 323 24.80 -12.78 1.87
C ILE A 323 25.52 -12.97 3.20
N ALA A 324 25.83 -11.88 3.90
CA ALA A 324 26.41 -11.93 5.24
C ALA A 324 25.53 -12.77 6.19
N THR A 325 26.12 -13.78 6.84
CA THR A 325 25.40 -14.78 7.67
C THR A 325 24.51 -14.14 8.74
N ALA A 326 24.98 -13.05 9.36
CA ALA A 326 24.24 -12.28 10.37
C ALA A 326 22.94 -11.63 9.84
N LEU A 327 22.86 -11.37 8.53
CA LEU A 327 21.69 -10.82 7.87
C LEU A 327 20.81 -11.88 7.21
N ARG A 328 21.30 -13.11 7.01
CA ARG A 328 20.51 -14.19 6.37
C ARG A 328 19.20 -14.49 7.10
N LYS A 329 19.12 -14.25 8.42
CA LYS A 329 17.90 -14.37 9.24
C LYS A 329 17.00 -13.12 9.22
N LYS A 330 17.44 -12.02 8.59
CA LYS A 330 16.74 -10.71 8.50
C LYS A 330 16.36 -10.33 7.06
N CYS A 331 16.91 -11.04 6.07
CA CYS A 331 16.57 -10.88 4.66
C CYS A 331 15.34 -11.72 4.29
N ARG A 332 14.38 -11.09 3.62
CA ARG A 332 13.30 -11.74 2.87
C ARG A 332 13.67 -11.76 1.40
N PHE A 333 13.38 -12.85 0.70
CA PHE A 333 13.62 -12.95 -0.73
C PHE A 333 12.34 -12.71 -1.52
N ASP A 334 12.44 -11.93 -2.58
CA ASP A 334 11.34 -11.78 -3.54
C ASP A 334 11.10 -13.10 -4.31
N ASN A 335 9.84 -13.52 -4.38
CA ASN A 335 9.34 -14.81 -4.93
C ASN A 335 9.68 -16.08 -4.10
N ASP A 336 9.40 -16.06 -2.80
CA ASP A 336 8.87 -17.19 -1.99
C ASP A 336 8.23 -16.56 -0.73
N ASP A 337 7.13 -15.82 -0.95
CA ASP A 337 6.32 -15.04 0.00
C ASP A 337 7.01 -13.95 0.85
N ILE A 338 6.46 -12.73 0.76
CA ILE A 338 6.79 -11.59 1.64
C ILE A 338 6.08 -11.77 2.99
N CYS A 339 6.36 -12.87 3.68
CA CYS A 339 5.81 -13.16 5.00
C CYS A 339 6.67 -12.60 6.14
N GLN A 340 6.04 -12.44 7.31
CA GLN A 340 6.41 -11.46 8.34
C GLN A 340 7.55 -11.94 9.27
#